data_AF-A0A2I0SNI6-F1
#
_entry.id   AF-A0A2I0SNI6-F1
#
_cell.length_a   1.000
_cell.length_b   1.000
_cell.length_c   1.000
_cell.angle_alpha   90.00
_cell.angle_beta   90.00
_cell.angle_gamma   90.00
#
_symmetry.space_group_name_H-M   'P 1'
#
loop_
_entity.id
_entity.type
_entity.pdbx_description
1 polymer ?
#
loop_
_entity_poly.entity_id
_entity_poly.type
_entity_poly.pdbx_seq_one_letter_code
_entity_poly.pdbx_strand_id
1 'polypeptide(L)'
;MTTVPGIRSAVEANLAEQLSTFAREFVADLEAQGRLVEAGGAGVLERLRTQVETWQNCPEAYHAAVDTIVEDCGYPSEVAMRIATALNRKGLIPGDDAEPRHHREPASGREEPGPGTGGPEPRHDRASVPDHEGPVRGGEGPVPRRDHGPASVPVLDVRGPEPRPDRDSASSPLVPTARGAIVLHLADRGAGRVVAEHGAAPVPKRVDGEVPRVRPAAARSRAVGWGSASARAVSVAAGLQADHLARLEAMQITADGERVTVAVKATCLADWEYWLDAIGAPRNVRTRTAGHAQVAAGTLDGVAVHLTAHGVPELLQEANDAAADPFYLWGRIYDLGVGQVDRTDRVWLSLGRRQDERGMPLLILRGTDGPPYPLSSIIMAHGPLTPTPLPSGGMAGDSA
;
A
#
# COMPACT_ATOMS: atom_id res chain seq x y z
N MET A 1 -9.87 61.49 -12.54
CA MET A 1 -9.59 60.06 -12.32
C MET A 1 -9.68 59.78 -10.83
N THR A 2 -10.84 59.33 -10.37
CA THR A 2 -11.11 58.99 -8.96
C THR A 2 -11.05 57.48 -8.82
N THR A 3 -9.93 56.97 -8.30
CA THR A 3 -9.77 55.56 -7.95
C THR A 3 -10.56 55.28 -6.68
N VAL A 4 -11.61 54.46 -6.79
CA VAL A 4 -12.47 54.05 -5.67
C VAL A 4 -11.71 53.03 -4.80
N PRO A 5 -11.29 53.35 -3.56
CA PRO A 5 -10.41 52.49 -2.75
C PRO A 5 -11.12 51.39 -1.95
N GLY A 6 -12.41 51.12 -2.20
CA GLY A 6 -13.24 50.34 -1.27
C GLY A 6 -13.48 48.87 -1.61
N ILE A 7 -13.42 48.49 -2.89
CA ILE A 7 -13.97 47.19 -3.32
C ILE A 7 -13.00 46.04 -3.04
N ARG A 8 -11.70 46.27 -3.25
CA ARG A 8 -10.68 45.22 -3.05
C ARG A 8 -10.53 44.83 -1.57
N SER A 9 -10.55 45.81 -0.67
CA SER A 9 -10.48 45.56 0.78
C SER A 9 -11.72 44.84 1.32
N ALA A 10 -12.91 45.11 0.76
CA ALA A 10 -14.14 44.42 1.14
C ALA A 10 -14.14 42.94 0.70
N VAL A 11 -13.60 42.65 -0.49
CA VAL A 11 -13.47 41.26 -0.99
C VAL A 11 -12.44 40.48 -0.18
N GLU A 12 -11.31 41.09 0.16
CA GLU A 12 -10.28 40.46 1.00
C GLU A 12 -10.80 40.18 2.42
N ALA A 13 -11.56 41.10 3.02
CA ALA A 13 -12.20 40.89 4.32
C ALA A 13 -13.24 39.76 4.29
N ASN A 14 -14.07 39.71 3.24
CA ASN A 14 -15.08 38.66 3.09
C ASN A 14 -14.43 37.28 2.88
N LEU A 15 -13.38 37.20 2.06
CA LEU A 15 -12.63 35.96 1.85
C LEU A 15 -11.96 35.48 3.15
N ALA A 16 -11.38 36.38 3.93
CA ALA A 16 -10.79 36.04 5.23
C ALA A 16 -11.84 35.49 6.21
N GLU A 17 -13.05 36.07 6.23
CA GLU A 17 -14.15 35.61 7.07
C GLU A 17 -14.67 34.23 6.64
N GLN A 18 -14.82 34.00 5.33
CA GLN A 18 -15.23 32.70 4.78
C GLN A 18 -14.21 31.61 5.09
N LEU A 19 -12.91 31.89 4.89
CA LEU A 19 -11.84 30.93 5.22
C LEU A 19 -11.78 30.64 6.73
N SER A 20 -11.98 31.65 7.58
CA SER A 20 -11.98 31.46 9.03
C SER A 20 -13.19 30.66 9.52
N THR A 21 -14.34 30.79 8.84
CA THR A 21 -15.53 29.99 9.12
C THR A 21 -15.33 28.54 8.68
N PHE A 22 -14.84 28.32 7.46
CA PHE A 22 -14.52 26.99 6.95
C PHE A 22 -13.48 26.27 7.82
N ALA A 23 -12.43 26.96 8.25
CA ALA A 23 -11.41 26.39 9.11
C ALA A 23 -11.98 25.92 10.46
N ARG A 24 -12.91 26.67 11.05
CA ARG A 24 -13.57 26.27 12.31
C ARG A 24 -14.46 25.06 12.15
N GLU A 25 -15.24 25.00 11.07
CA GLU A 25 -16.10 23.85 10.76
C GLU A 25 -15.29 22.58 10.48
N PHE A 26 -14.18 22.71 9.74
CA PHE A 26 -13.27 21.61 9.45
C PHE A 26 -12.60 21.05 10.72
N VAL A 27 -12.14 21.92 11.63
CA VAL A 27 -11.58 21.49 12.92
C VAL A 27 -12.63 20.78 13.78
N ALA A 28 -13.85 21.31 13.83
CA ALA A 28 -14.94 20.66 14.57
C ALA A 28 -15.32 19.29 13.98
N ASP A 29 -15.27 19.12 12.66
CA ASP A 29 -15.52 17.83 12.01
C ASP A 29 -14.38 16.82 12.30
N LEU A 30 -13.12 17.26 12.31
CA LEU A 30 -12.00 16.41 12.71
C LEU A 30 -12.04 16.00 14.19
N GLU A 31 -12.52 16.88 15.07
CA GLU A 31 -12.77 16.57 16.49
C GLU A 31 -13.93 15.56 16.64
N ALA A 32 -15.05 15.77 15.93
CA ALA A 32 -16.20 14.87 15.95
C ALA A 32 -15.86 13.47 15.43
N GLN A 33 -14.95 13.37 14.46
CA GLN A 33 -14.46 12.10 13.91
C GLN A 33 -13.39 11.43 14.79
N GLY A 34 -12.97 12.06 15.91
CA GLY A 34 -11.90 11.56 16.76
C GLY A 34 -10.54 11.49 16.05
N ARG A 35 -10.36 12.25 14.96
CA ARG A 35 -9.14 12.28 14.14
C ARG A 35 -8.20 13.41 14.52
N LEU A 36 -8.69 14.39 15.27
CA LEU A 36 -7.81 15.18 16.13
C LEU A 36 -7.33 14.27 17.27
N VAL A 37 -6.19 13.61 17.05
CA VAL A 37 -5.30 13.26 18.16
C VAL A 37 -5.07 14.59 18.88
N GLU A 38 -5.34 14.64 20.20
CA GLU A 38 -5.11 15.83 21.04
C GLU A 38 -3.94 16.61 20.45
N ALA A 39 -4.18 17.85 20.01
CA ALA A 39 -3.13 18.72 19.56
C ALA A 39 -2.07 18.66 20.65
N GLY A 40 -0.98 17.94 20.38
CA GLY A 40 0.08 17.76 21.34
C GLY A 40 0.46 19.18 21.72
N GLY A 41 0.11 19.58 22.95
CA GLY A 41 0.10 20.98 23.35
C GLY A 41 1.48 21.60 23.13
N ALA A 42 1.65 22.89 23.40
CA ALA A 42 2.95 23.57 23.23
C ALA A 42 4.19 22.73 23.62
N GLY A 43 4.10 21.84 24.61
CA GLY A 43 5.14 20.86 24.95
C GLY A 43 5.48 19.75 23.93
N VAL A 44 4.65 19.39 22.95
CA VAL A 44 5.04 18.49 21.84
C VAL A 44 5.81 19.25 20.78
N LEU A 45 5.38 20.47 20.43
CA LEU A 45 6.15 21.35 19.56
C LEU A 45 7.49 21.76 20.20
N GLU A 46 7.50 22.04 21.51
CA GLU A 46 8.73 22.33 22.26
C GLU A 46 9.65 21.10 22.30
N ARG A 47 9.09 19.90 22.47
CA ARG A 47 9.87 18.64 22.36
C ARG A 47 10.44 18.44 20.97
N LEU A 48 9.65 18.69 19.91
CA LEU A 48 10.11 18.56 18.54
C LEU A 48 11.21 19.58 18.23
N ARG A 49 11.04 20.83 18.68
CA ARG A 49 12.04 21.90 18.56
C ARG A 49 13.32 21.55 19.33
N THR A 50 13.19 21.11 20.57
CA THR A 50 14.33 20.65 21.39
C THR A 50 15.05 19.49 20.71
N GLN A 51 14.30 18.56 20.10
CA GLN A 51 14.86 17.42 19.37
C GLN A 51 15.61 17.85 18.11
N VAL A 52 15.11 18.83 17.36
CA VAL A 52 15.80 19.39 16.18
C VAL A 52 17.04 20.19 16.59
N GLU A 53 16.95 21.01 17.63
CA GLU A 53 18.09 21.78 18.14
C GLU A 53 19.17 20.87 18.75
N THR A 54 18.80 19.79 19.46
CA THR A 54 19.79 18.79 19.91
C THR A 54 20.42 18.05 18.74
N TRP A 55 19.68 17.79 17.66
CA TRP A 55 20.24 17.16 16.46
C TRP A 55 21.23 18.08 15.74
N GLN A 56 20.93 19.38 15.59
CA GLN A 56 21.85 20.34 14.95
C GLN A 56 23.15 20.55 15.74
N ASN A 57 23.13 20.32 17.05
CA ASN A 57 24.30 20.43 17.92
C ASN A 57 25.04 19.11 18.14
N CYS A 58 24.67 18.02 17.44
CA CYS A 58 25.39 16.76 17.55
C CYS A 58 26.73 16.81 16.78
N PRO A 59 27.78 16.11 17.26
CA PRO A 59 29.04 15.99 16.52
C PRO A 59 28.85 15.36 15.13
N GLU A 60 29.70 15.70 14.16
CA GLU A 60 29.63 15.19 12.78
C GLU A 60 29.71 13.64 12.74
N ALA A 61 30.52 13.04 13.62
CA ALA A 61 30.60 11.59 13.80
C ALA A 61 29.25 10.94 14.19
N TYR A 62 28.35 11.69 14.85
CA TYR A 62 27.01 11.22 15.17
C TYR A 62 26.11 11.20 13.94
N HIS A 63 26.18 12.22 13.09
CA HIS A 63 25.45 12.25 11.81
C HIS A 63 25.92 11.14 10.89
N ALA A 64 27.24 10.97 10.74
CA ALA A 64 27.82 9.88 9.96
C ALA A 64 27.37 8.51 10.46
N ALA A 65 27.26 8.31 11.79
CA ALA A 65 26.75 7.07 12.35
C ALA A 65 25.26 6.85 12.04
N VAL A 66 24.42 7.89 12.11
CA VAL A 66 23.00 7.80 11.73
C VAL A 66 22.85 7.44 10.26
N ASP A 67 23.58 8.13 9.38
CA ASP A 67 23.51 7.90 7.93
C ASP A 67 24.00 6.50 7.58
N THR A 68 25.09 6.03 8.18
CA THR A 68 25.57 4.65 8.01
C THR A 68 24.51 3.63 8.46
N ILE A 69 23.81 3.87 9.57
CA ILE A 69 22.74 2.96 10.05
C ILE A 69 21.52 2.99 9.12
N VAL A 70 21.21 4.13 8.51
CA VAL A 70 20.12 4.24 7.53
C VAL A 70 20.50 3.53 6.23
N GLU A 71 21.67 3.83 5.68
CA GLU A 71 22.13 3.35 4.37
C GLU A 71 22.52 1.87 4.40
N ASP A 72 23.36 1.45 5.35
CA ASP A 72 23.89 0.08 5.38
C ASP A 72 22.94 -0.91 6.04
N CYS A 73 22.09 -0.45 6.96
CA CYS A 73 21.20 -1.33 7.73
C CYS A 73 19.71 -1.14 7.40
N GLY A 74 19.34 -0.15 6.57
CA GLY A 74 17.97 0.06 6.11
C GLY A 74 16.98 0.45 7.22
N TYR A 75 17.46 0.96 8.35
CA TYR A 75 16.56 1.38 9.43
C TYR A 75 15.92 2.74 9.11
N PRO A 76 14.64 2.95 9.46
CA PRO A 76 14.04 4.27 9.43
C PRO A 76 14.85 5.27 10.26
N SER A 77 14.96 6.52 9.82
CA SER A 77 15.82 7.54 10.45
C SER A 77 15.57 7.71 11.95
N GLU A 78 14.32 7.58 12.41
CA GLU A 78 13.99 7.66 13.83
C GLU A 78 14.57 6.51 14.67
N VAL A 79 14.60 5.30 14.11
CA VAL A 79 15.20 4.12 14.74
C VAL A 79 16.72 4.25 14.70
N ALA A 80 17.28 4.68 13.56
CA ALA A 80 18.71 4.94 13.41
C ALA A 80 19.22 5.97 14.44
N MET A 81 18.48 7.07 14.65
CA MET A 81 18.79 8.05 15.69
C MET A 81 18.80 7.44 17.10
N ARG A 82 17.80 6.61 17.45
CA ARG A 82 17.77 5.96 18.77
C ARG A 82 18.96 5.02 18.98
N ILE A 83 19.37 4.32 17.92
CA ILE A 83 20.54 3.44 17.94
C ILE A 83 21.81 4.29 18.09
N ALA A 84 21.99 5.33 17.28
CA ALA A 84 23.14 6.23 17.37
C ALA A 84 23.24 6.90 18.75
N THR A 85 22.11 7.34 19.34
CA THR A 85 22.07 7.88 20.71
C THR A 85 22.57 6.85 21.73
N ALA A 86 22.13 5.59 21.60
CA ALA A 86 22.55 4.51 22.50
C ALA A 86 24.04 4.15 22.33
N LEU A 87 24.57 4.21 21.10
CA LEU A 87 25.99 3.99 20.81
C LEU A 87 26.85 5.14 21.35
N ASN A 88 26.41 6.38 21.17
CA ASN A 88 27.09 7.57 21.69
C ASN A 88 27.16 7.54 23.22
N ARG A 89 26.05 7.21 23.90
CA ARG A 89 26.01 7.04 25.37
C ARG A 89 26.95 5.96 25.88
N LYS A 90 27.30 4.98 25.06
CA LYS A 90 28.25 3.90 25.39
C LYS A 90 29.69 4.23 25.00
N GLY A 91 29.95 5.41 24.43
CA GLY A 91 31.27 5.78 23.92
C GLY A 91 31.72 4.91 22.73
N LEU A 92 30.77 4.33 21.98
CA LEU A 92 31.05 3.44 20.85
C LEU A 92 31.11 4.18 19.51
N ILE A 93 30.72 5.44 19.47
CA ILE A 93 30.96 6.32 18.33
C ILE A 93 32.33 6.95 18.57
N PRO A 94 33.32 6.76 17.67
CA PRO A 94 34.62 7.39 17.82
C PRO A 94 34.43 8.91 17.86
N GLY A 95 34.80 9.54 18.98
CA GLY A 95 34.82 11.00 19.07
C GLY A 95 36.03 11.55 18.34
N ASP A 96 35.88 12.69 17.67
CA ASP A 96 36.95 13.35 16.89
C ASP A 96 38.17 13.75 17.74
N ASP A 97 38.04 13.80 19.07
CA ASP A 97 39.11 14.20 20.01
C ASP A 97 39.94 13.02 20.59
N ALA A 98 39.72 11.79 20.14
CA ALA A 98 40.55 10.67 20.55
C ALA A 98 41.90 10.71 19.81
N GLU A 99 42.80 11.61 20.22
CA GLU A 99 44.22 11.50 19.89
C GLU A 99 44.67 10.05 20.15
N PRO A 100 45.28 9.37 19.17
CA PRO A 100 45.69 7.98 19.33
C PRO A 100 46.71 7.90 20.47
N ARG A 101 46.24 7.51 21.66
CA ARG A 101 47.11 7.18 22.78
C ARG A 101 47.91 5.96 22.35
N HIS A 102 49.14 6.21 21.91
CA HIS A 102 50.15 5.18 21.68
C HIS A 102 50.32 4.39 22.99
N HIS A 103 49.69 3.23 23.05
CA HIS A 103 49.92 2.25 24.11
C HIS A 103 51.37 1.81 24.04
N ARG A 104 52.16 2.29 25.00
CA ARG A 104 53.50 1.80 25.32
C ARG A 104 53.37 0.33 25.74
N GLU A 105 53.97 -0.57 24.97
CA GLU A 105 54.07 -2.00 25.27
C GLU A 105 54.63 -2.23 26.68
N PRO A 106 53.94 -3.02 27.53
CA PRO A 106 54.57 -3.61 28.71
C PRO A 106 55.28 -4.91 28.31
N ALA A 107 56.56 -4.97 28.65
CA ALA A 107 57.41 -6.15 28.48
C ALA A 107 56.82 -7.37 29.20
N SER A 108 56.73 -8.48 28.47
CA SER A 108 56.34 -9.79 28.95
C SER A 108 57.43 -10.39 29.85
N GLY A 109 57.20 -10.32 31.17
CA GLY A 109 57.92 -11.06 32.20
C GLY A 109 57.13 -12.30 32.63
N ARG A 110 57.72 -13.45 32.34
CA ARG A 110 57.44 -14.84 32.73
C ARG A 110 57.19 -15.01 34.24
N GLU A 111 56.17 -15.78 34.65
CA GLU A 111 56.20 -16.81 35.71
C GLU A 111 54.79 -17.41 35.98
N GLU A 112 54.64 -18.70 35.66
CA GLU A 112 53.81 -19.68 36.42
C GLU A 112 54.67 -20.21 37.61
N PRO A 113 54.18 -21.01 38.60
CA PRO A 113 52.90 -21.74 38.71
C PRO A 113 52.24 -21.74 40.12
N GLY A 114 51.05 -22.36 40.24
CA GLY A 114 50.57 -22.89 41.53
C GLY A 114 49.09 -23.29 41.60
N PRO A 115 48.75 -24.57 41.87
CA PRO A 115 47.37 -25.06 41.90
C PRO A 115 46.77 -25.00 43.32
N GLY A 116 45.47 -24.71 43.43
CA GLY A 116 44.77 -24.63 44.71
C GLY A 116 43.26 -24.82 44.62
N THR A 117 42.83 -26.06 44.86
CA THR A 117 41.71 -26.47 45.74
C THR A 117 40.44 -25.61 45.89
N GLY A 118 39.28 -26.19 45.52
CA GLY A 118 38.22 -26.48 46.50
C GLY A 118 36.94 -25.62 46.56
N GLY A 119 35.90 -25.99 45.79
CA GLY A 119 34.44 -25.99 46.09
C GLY A 119 33.73 -24.70 46.56
N PRO A 120 32.41 -24.72 46.84
CA PRO A 120 31.34 -25.66 46.44
C PRO A 120 30.15 -24.98 45.70
N GLU A 121 29.22 -25.82 45.23
CA GLU A 121 27.90 -25.49 44.66
C GLU A 121 27.06 -24.49 45.47
N PRO A 122 26.13 -23.78 44.79
CA PRO A 122 24.86 -23.42 45.38
C PRO A 122 23.69 -24.19 44.74
N ARG A 123 22.97 -24.89 45.62
CA ARG A 123 21.62 -25.41 45.43
C ARG A 123 20.66 -24.28 45.04
N HIS A 124 19.85 -24.48 44.01
CA HIS A 124 18.64 -23.68 43.81
C HIS A 124 17.43 -24.51 44.20
N ASP A 125 16.85 -24.10 45.33
CA ASP A 125 15.60 -24.55 45.88
C ASP A 125 14.39 -24.08 45.07
N ARG A 126 13.35 -24.87 45.28
CA ARG A 126 12.05 -24.97 44.65
C ARG A 126 11.03 -24.06 45.37
N ALA A 127 10.28 -23.23 44.64
CA ALA A 127 9.00 -22.61 45.03
C ALA A 127 8.58 -21.63 43.91
N SER A 128 7.34 -21.45 43.47
CA SER A 128 6.04 -22.02 43.79
C SER A 128 5.11 -21.70 42.61
N VAL A 129 4.26 -22.66 42.26
CA VAL A 129 3.07 -22.47 41.42
C VAL A 129 1.95 -21.93 42.31
N PRO A 130 1.16 -20.93 41.88
CA PRO A 130 -0.17 -20.76 42.40
C PRO A 130 -1.20 -21.25 41.37
N ASP A 131 -1.98 -22.23 41.82
CA ASP A 131 -3.29 -22.59 41.31
C ASP A 131 -4.24 -21.38 41.34
N HIS A 132 -4.98 -21.18 40.25
CA HIS A 132 -6.21 -20.41 40.27
C HIS A 132 -7.35 -21.28 39.74
N GLU A 133 -8.00 -21.97 40.68
CA GLU A 133 -9.39 -22.39 40.57
C GLU A 133 -10.32 -21.20 40.86
N GLY A 134 -11.38 -21.05 40.06
CA GLY A 134 -12.50 -20.13 40.35
C GLY A 134 -13.43 -19.91 39.15
N PRO A 135 -14.73 -19.67 39.36
CA PRO A 135 -15.72 -20.69 39.00
C PRO A 135 -16.76 -20.30 37.93
N VAL A 136 -17.44 -21.37 37.50
CA VAL A 136 -18.71 -21.51 36.78
C VAL A 136 -19.80 -20.48 37.16
N ARG A 137 -20.38 -19.82 36.15
CA ARG A 137 -21.79 -19.40 36.02
C ARG A 137 -22.11 -19.40 34.51
N GLY A 138 -23.10 -20.10 33.98
CA GLY A 138 -24.44 -20.37 34.49
C GLY A 138 -25.38 -19.27 33.99
N GLY A 139 -25.96 -19.47 32.80
CA GLY A 139 -26.81 -18.46 32.16
C GLY A 139 -27.45 -18.97 30.86
N GLU A 140 -28.27 -20.02 30.97
CA GLU A 140 -29.23 -20.40 29.95
C GLU A 140 -30.31 -19.31 29.83
N GLY A 141 -30.50 -18.80 28.60
CA GLY A 141 -31.54 -17.83 28.25
C GLY A 141 -32.40 -18.39 27.11
N PRO A 142 -33.74 -18.28 27.19
CA PRO A 142 -34.68 -19.12 26.46
C PRO A 142 -34.89 -18.75 24.99
N VAL A 143 -34.99 -19.80 24.18
CA VAL A 143 -35.39 -19.82 22.77
C VAL A 143 -36.91 -19.60 22.66
N PRO A 144 -37.41 -18.59 21.91
CA PRO A 144 -38.81 -18.56 21.53
C PRO A 144 -39.05 -19.44 20.30
N ARG A 145 -39.77 -20.55 20.53
CA ARG A 145 -40.48 -21.32 19.50
C ARG A 145 -41.45 -20.40 18.76
N ARG A 146 -41.36 -20.37 17.43
CA ARG A 146 -42.48 -19.99 16.56
C ARG A 146 -42.88 -21.19 15.73
N ASP A 147 -44.02 -21.76 16.14
CA ASP A 147 -44.85 -22.64 15.34
C ASP A 147 -45.47 -21.83 14.19
N HIS A 148 -45.15 -22.19 12.94
CA HIS A 148 -46.05 -21.98 11.81
C HIS A 148 -46.03 -23.25 10.95
N GLY A 149 -47.19 -23.90 10.91
CA GLY A 149 -47.44 -25.12 10.18
C GLY A 149 -47.39 -24.95 8.65
N PRO A 150 -47.27 -26.07 7.93
CA PRO A 150 -47.11 -26.08 6.48
C PRO A 150 -48.46 -25.84 5.78
N ALA A 151 -48.55 -24.74 5.03
CA ALA A 151 -49.58 -24.57 4.01
C ALA A 151 -49.16 -25.35 2.76
N SER A 152 -49.92 -26.40 2.49
CA SER A 152 -49.87 -27.21 1.28
C SER A 152 -50.29 -26.38 0.06
N VAL A 153 -49.47 -26.34 -0.99
CA VAL A 153 -49.86 -25.80 -2.31
C VAL A 153 -49.17 -26.68 -3.39
N PRO A 154 -49.84 -26.94 -4.53
CA PRO A 154 -49.77 -28.22 -5.22
C PRO A 154 -48.56 -28.38 -6.15
N VAL A 155 -48.16 -29.65 -6.26
CA VAL A 155 -47.31 -30.22 -7.30
C VAL A 155 -48.02 -30.05 -8.65
N LEU A 156 -47.50 -29.15 -9.48
CA LEU A 156 -47.77 -29.13 -10.92
C LEU A 156 -46.64 -29.89 -11.60
N ASP A 157 -46.94 -31.14 -11.91
CA ASP A 157 -46.19 -32.03 -12.77
C ASP A 157 -46.21 -31.47 -14.20
N VAL A 158 -45.10 -30.87 -14.63
CA VAL A 158 -44.85 -30.53 -16.03
C VAL A 158 -43.61 -31.31 -16.49
N ARG A 159 -43.87 -32.53 -16.96
CA ARG A 159 -43.01 -33.23 -17.90
C ARG A 159 -43.02 -32.50 -19.25
N GLY A 160 -41.86 -32.06 -19.71
CA GLY A 160 -41.64 -31.53 -21.05
C GLY A 160 -40.14 -31.51 -21.38
N PRO A 161 -39.73 -31.71 -22.64
CA PRO A 161 -38.74 -32.73 -23.02
C PRO A 161 -37.28 -32.27 -22.99
N GLU A 162 -36.39 -33.24 -22.73
CA GLU A 162 -34.95 -33.17 -22.99
C GLU A 162 -34.67 -32.83 -24.47
N PRO A 163 -33.80 -31.83 -24.76
CA PRO A 163 -33.13 -31.74 -26.04
C PRO A 163 -31.81 -32.55 -26.00
N ARG A 164 -31.70 -33.47 -26.95
CA ARG A 164 -30.48 -34.25 -27.26
C ARG A 164 -29.33 -33.33 -27.69
N PRO A 165 -28.07 -33.70 -27.40
CA PRO A 165 -26.91 -33.03 -27.96
C PRO A 165 -26.47 -33.71 -29.26
N ASP A 166 -26.49 -32.94 -30.34
CA ASP A 166 -25.78 -33.15 -31.60
C ASP A 166 -25.42 -31.74 -32.07
N ARG A 167 -24.32 -31.43 -32.75
CA ARG A 167 -23.03 -32.06 -33.02
C ARG A 167 -22.22 -30.94 -33.69
N ASP A 168 -20.91 -30.91 -33.47
CA ASP A 168 -19.87 -30.44 -34.40
C ASP A 168 -20.15 -29.18 -35.26
N SER A 169 -19.53 -28.07 -34.87
CA SER A 169 -19.06 -27.07 -35.84
C SER A 169 -17.74 -26.48 -35.36
N ALA A 170 -16.67 -27.08 -35.88
CA ALA A 170 -15.35 -26.50 -35.87
C ALA A 170 -15.32 -25.27 -36.78
N SER A 171 -14.97 -24.12 -36.20
CA SER A 171 -14.48 -22.96 -36.95
C SER A 171 -13.31 -22.36 -36.17
N SER A 172 -12.13 -22.47 -36.77
CA SER A 172 -10.84 -21.94 -36.35
C SER A 172 -10.84 -20.41 -36.17
N PRO A 173 -9.83 -19.85 -35.47
CA PRO A 173 -9.91 -18.52 -34.87
C PRO A 173 -9.56 -17.40 -35.86
N LEU A 174 -10.35 -16.32 -35.83
CA LEU A 174 -9.99 -15.05 -36.43
C LEU A 174 -9.30 -14.18 -35.37
N VAL A 175 -8.02 -13.94 -35.60
CA VAL A 175 -7.15 -13.02 -34.87
C VAL A 175 -7.62 -11.58 -35.08
N PRO A 176 -7.80 -10.75 -34.04
CA PRO A 176 -7.83 -9.31 -34.23
C PRO A 176 -6.41 -8.75 -34.20
N THR A 177 -6.03 -8.22 -35.35
CA THR A 177 -4.87 -7.37 -35.64
C THR A 177 -4.66 -6.26 -34.60
N ALA A 178 -3.48 -6.25 -33.99
CA ALA A 178 -2.91 -5.12 -33.28
C ALA A 178 -2.67 -3.96 -34.26
N ARG A 179 -3.21 -2.77 -33.95
CA ARG A 179 -2.94 -1.51 -34.66
C ARG A 179 -2.51 -0.46 -33.63
N GLY A 180 -1.32 0.10 -33.82
CA GLY A 180 -0.97 1.42 -33.27
C GLY A 180 0.21 1.50 -32.30
N ALA A 181 1.38 0.92 -32.61
CA ALA A 181 2.64 1.37 -32.00
C ALA A 181 3.26 2.45 -32.88
N ILE A 182 3.31 3.69 -32.37
CA ILE A 182 4.10 4.78 -32.96
C ILE A 182 5.53 4.66 -32.43
N VAL A 183 6.45 4.28 -33.31
CA VAL A 183 7.89 4.31 -33.05
C VAL A 183 8.40 5.72 -33.39
N LEU A 184 8.89 6.45 -32.39
CA LEU A 184 9.73 7.62 -32.61
C LEU A 184 11.19 7.18 -32.57
N HIS A 185 11.78 7.00 -33.76
CA HIS A 185 13.22 7.09 -33.93
C HIS A 185 13.61 8.56 -33.94
N LEU A 186 14.46 9.00 -33.00
CA LEU A 186 15.26 10.19 -33.19
C LEU A 186 16.73 9.93 -32.85
N ALA A 187 17.46 9.78 -33.95
CA ALA A 187 18.87 10.00 -34.21
C ALA A 187 19.81 10.38 -33.05
N ASP A 188 20.74 9.48 -32.82
CA ASP A 188 22.18 9.70 -32.83
C ASP A 188 22.63 11.03 -33.50
N ARG A 189 23.31 11.88 -32.72
CA ARG A 189 24.18 12.93 -33.24
C ARG A 189 25.35 13.13 -32.29
N GLY A 190 26.42 12.43 -32.60
CA GLY A 190 27.72 12.63 -31.97
C GLY A 190 28.43 13.94 -32.34
N ALA A 191 29.58 14.08 -31.69
CA ALA A 191 30.73 14.94 -31.99
C ALA A 191 30.66 16.42 -31.58
N GLY A 192 31.41 16.75 -30.52
CA GLY A 192 31.70 18.13 -30.10
C GLY A 192 32.67 18.21 -28.93
N ARG A 193 33.86 17.60 -29.09
CA ARG A 193 34.99 17.63 -28.15
C ARG A 193 35.62 19.03 -28.12
N VAL A 194 35.62 19.70 -26.97
CA VAL A 194 36.55 20.80 -26.66
C VAL A 194 37.25 20.47 -25.36
N VAL A 195 38.57 20.32 -25.46
CA VAL A 195 39.50 20.07 -24.37
C VAL A 195 39.78 21.39 -23.67
N ALA A 196 39.55 21.45 -22.36
CA ALA A 196 40.15 22.45 -21.49
C ALA A 196 41.01 21.72 -20.46
N GLU A 197 42.33 21.86 -20.62
CA GLU A 197 43.33 21.49 -19.61
C GLU A 197 43.07 22.28 -18.33
N HIS A 198 42.82 21.59 -17.21
CA HIS A 198 42.98 22.15 -15.87
C HIS A 198 43.68 21.13 -14.96
N GLY A 199 44.91 21.49 -14.58
CA GLY A 199 45.49 21.31 -13.25
C GLY A 199 45.47 19.91 -12.64
N ALA A 200 46.60 19.21 -12.75
CA ALA A 200 46.92 18.04 -11.93
C ALA A 200 47.01 18.43 -10.44
N ALA A 201 46.13 17.84 -9.62
CA ALA A 201 46.26 17.82 -8.16
C ALA A 201 47.14 16.62 -7.72
N PRO A 202 47.94 16.75 -6.66
CA PRO A 202 48.88 15.71 -6.24
C PRO A 202 48.17 14.50 -5.65
N VAL A 203 48.52 13.32 -6.17
CA VAL A 203 48.10 12.01 -5.69
C VAL A 203 48.74 11.74 -4.31
N PRO A 204 47.97 11.44 -3.25
CA PRO A 204 48.54 10.99 -1.99
C PRO A 204 49.11 9.58 -2.15
N LYS A 205 50.37 9.41 -1.73
CA LYS A 205 51.05 8.11 -1.67
C LYS A 205 50.28 7.16 -0.76
N ARG A 206 49.91 5.99 -1.28
CA ARG A 206 49.47 4.85 -0.47
C ARG A 206 50.62 4.43 0.44
N VAL A 207 50.38 4.48 1.74
CA VAL A 207 51.23 3.88 2.75
C VAL A 207 50.75 2.45 2.91
N ASP A 208 51.57 1.49 2.49
CA ASP A 208 51.37 0.08 2.81
C ASP A 208 51.69 -0.12 4.30
N GLY A 209 50.66 -0.31 5.12
CA GLY A 209 50.79 -0.53 6.55
C GLY A 209 49.53 -1.13 7.15
N GLU A 210 49.62 -2.40 7.53
CA GLU A 210 48.75 -3.18 8.43
C GLU A 210 47.24 -2.94 8.39
N VAL A 211 46.54 -3.87 7.73
CA VAL A 211 45.10 -4.09 7.92
C VAL A 211 44.89 -4.66 9.33
N PRO A 212 44.15 -3.98 10.24
CA PRO A 212 43.78 -4.57 11.51
C PRO A 212 42.88 -5.78 11.23
N ARG A 213 43.35 -6.98 11.59
CA ARG A 213 42.50 -8.18 11.62
C ARG A 213 41.47 -8.02 12.73
N VAL A 214 40.37 -7.33 12.43
CA VAL A 214 39.18 -7.31 13.27
C VAL A 214 38.62 -8.73 13.29
N ARG A 215 38.75 -9.40 14.45
CA ARG A 215 38.15 -10.71 14.72
C ARG A 215 36.62 -10.57 14.69
N PRO A 216 35.89 -11.23 13.75
CA PRO A 216 34.43 -11.20 13.73
C PRO A 216 33.89 -12.25 14.72
N ALA A 217 33.96 -11.93 16.02
CA ALA A 217 33.45 -12.78 17.09
C ALA A 217 32.15 -12.26 17.73
N ALA A 218 31.77 -10.98 17.50
CA ALA A 218 30.56 -10.39 18.09
C ALA A 218 29.41 -10.12 17.09
N ALA A 219 29.64 -10.28 15.79
CA ALA A 219 28.63 -10.05 14.74
C ALA A 219 27.75 -11.29 14.42
N ARG A 220 27.91 -12.41 15.13
CA ARG A 220 27.23 -13.68 14.77
C ARG A 220 25.95 -13.98 15.55
N SER A 221 25.46 -13.08 16.39
CA SER A 221 24.39 -13.43 17.34
C SER A 221 23.13 -12.56 17.31
N ARG A 222 22.91 -11.73 16.27
CA ARG A 222 21.65 -10.95 16.15
C ARG A 222 20.93 -10.98 14.80
N ALA A 223 21.44 -11.70 13.80
CA ALA A 223 20.74 -11.93 12.53
C ALA A 223 19.66 -13.04 12.59
N VAL A 224 19.32 -13.56 13.78
CA VAL A 224 18.47 -14.76 13.95
C VAL A 224 16.96 -14.42 14.06
N GLY A 225 16.57 -13.17 13.82
CA GLY A 225 15.18 -12.72 14.00
C GLY A 225 14.55 -12.01 12.80
N TRP A 226 15.23 -11.89 11.66
CA TRP A 226 14.54 -11.55 10.41
C TRP A 226 13.64 -12.76 10.07
N GLY A 227 12.41 -12.68 10.56
CA GLY A 227 11.44 -13.76 10.46
C GLY A 227 11.28 -14.17 9.00
N SER A 228 10.99 -15.44 8.77
CA SER A 228 10.70 -15.97 7.43
C SER A 228 9.66 -15.12 6.68
N ALA A 229 8.77 -14.43 7.39
CA ALA A 229 7.81 -13.47 6.85
C ALA A 229 8.46 -12.26 6.16
N SER A 230 9.44 -11.59 6.79
CA SER A 230 10.14 -10.46 6.17
C SER A 230 10.96 -10.86 4.95
N ALA A 231 11.62 -12.03 5.00
CA ALA A 231 12.33 -12.56 3.83
C ALA A 231 11.37 -12.85 2.65
N ARG A 232 10.16 -13.37 2.93
CA ARG A 232 9.10 -13.52 1.92
C ARG A 232 8.64 -12.17 1.38
N ALA A 233 8.42 -11.17 2.23
CA ALA A 233 8.01 -9.83 1.79
C ALA A 233 9.05 -9.17 0.88
N VAL A 234 10.34 -9.30 1.20
CA VAL A 234 11.44 -8.83 0.33
C VAL A 234 11.43 -9.56 -1.01
N SER A 235 11.21 -10.88 -1.02
CA SER A 235 11.14 -11.68 -2.25
C SER A 235 9.95 -11.27 -3.13
N VAL A 236 8.77 -11.07 -2.54
CA VAL A 236 7.58 -10.59 -3.25
C VAL A 236 7.78 -9.18 -3.78
N ALA A 237 8.36 -8.27 -2.99
CA ALA A 237 8.67 -6.92 -3.44
C ALA A 237 9.65 -6.93 -4.62
N ALA A 238 10.69 -7.77 -4.57
CA ALA A 238 11.64 -7.92 -5.67
C ALA A 238 11.00 -8.50 -6.95
N GLY A 239 10.09 -9.46 -6.81
CA GLY A 239 9.31 -9.99 -7.93
C GLY A 239 8.44 -8.90 -8.58
N LEU A 240 7.67 -8.16 -7.76
CA LEU A 240 6.87 -7.04 -8.23
C LEU A 240 7.73 -5.95 -8.91
N GLN A 241 8.92 -5.66 -8.38
CA GLN A 241 9.86 -4.73 -9.01
C GLN A 241 10.33 -5.24 -10.37
N ALA A 242 10.74 -6.50 -10.47
CA ALA A 242 11.21 -7.08 -11.73
C ALA A 242 10.12 -7.06 -12.81
N ASP A 243 8.88 -7.35 -12.44
CA ASP A 243 7.77 -7.50 -13.39
C ASP A 243 7.12 -6.15 -13.77
N HIS A 244 7.11 -5.17 -12.84
CA HIS A 244 6.25 -3.98 -12.99
C HIS A 244 6.97 -2.64 -12.85
N LEU A 245 8.20 -2.56 -12.33
CA LEU A 245 8.87 -1.26 -12.10
C LEU A 245 9.21 -0.52 -13.40
N ALA A 246 9.29 -1.23 -14.54
CA ALA A 246 9.49 -0.62 -15.85
C ALA A 246 8.27 0.18 -16.37
N ARG A 247 7.12 0.07 -15.69
CA ARG A 247 5.90 0.78 -16.07
C ARG A 247 5.96 2.23 -15.58
N LEU A 248 5.46 3.16 -16.40
CA LEU A 248 5.62 4.60 -16.17
C LEU A 248 4.90 5.11 -14.92
N GLU A 249 3.82 4.43 -14.55
CA GLU A 249 3.01 4.74 -13.38
C GLU A 249 3.60 4.24 -12.06
N ALA A 250 4.58 3.32 -12.09
CA ALA A 250 5.21 2.77 -10.89
C ALA A 250 6.12 3.83 -10.25
N MET A 251 5.78 4.28 -9.04
CA MET A 251 6.63 5.21 -8.30
C MET A 251 7.57 4.50 -7.35
N GLN A 252 7.04 3.54 -6.59
CA GLN A 252 7.80 2.86 -5.54
C GLN A 252 7.18 1.50 -5.25
N ILE A 253 8.03 0.48 -5.09
CA ILE A 253 7.66 -0.84 -4.59
C ILE A 253 8.70 -1.19 -3.54
N THR A 254 8.28 -1.38 -2.29
CA THR A 254 9.20 -1.65 -1.17
C THR A 254 8.61 -2.67 -0.21
N ALA A 255 9.47 -3.50 0.39
CA ALA A 255 9.07 -4.29 1.54
C ALA A 255 9.06 -3.40 2.80
N ASP A 256 8.00 -3.48 3.59
CA ASP A 256 7.83 -2.80 4.88
C ASP A 256 7.54 -3.85 5.95
N GLY A 257 8.58 -4.35 6.62
CA GLY A 257 8.47 -5.40 7.63
C GLY A 257 8.02 -6.74 7.04
N GLU A 258 6.76 -7.13 7.29
CA GLU A 258 6.15 -8.39 6.82
C GLU A 258 5.16 -8.19 5.67
N ARG A 259 5.06 -6.96 5.14
CA ARG A 259 4.16 -6.58 4.04
C ARG A 259 4.94 -5.91 2.92
N VAL A 260 4.29 -5.74 1.78
CA VAL A 260 4.81 -4.96 0.65
C VAL A 260 3.94 -3.72 0.48
N THR A 261 4.57 -2.58 0.22
CA THR A 261 3.91 -1.32 -0.12
C THR A 261 4.22 -0.95 -1.56
N VAL A 262 3.18 -0.66 -2.32
CA VAL A 262 3.23 -0.25 -3.72
C VAL A 262 2.62 1.15 -3.82
N ALA A 263 3.38 2.10 -4.34
CA ALA A 263 2.91 3.44 -4.64
C ALA A 263 2.96 3.68 -6.16
N VAL A 264 1.86 4.17 -6.72
CA VAL A 264 1.71 4.43 -8.16
C VAL A 264 1.07 5.78 -8.40
N LYS A 265 1.32 6.35 -9.57
CA LYS A 265 0.59 7.52 -10.08
C LYS A 265 -0.21 7.09 -11.30
N ALA A 266 -1.50 6.81 -11.08
CA ALA A 266 -2.39 6.42 -12.16
C ALA A 266 -2.62 7.61 -13.11
N THR A 267 -2.55 7.35 -14.40
CA THR A 267 -2.86 8.33 -15.45
C THR A 267 -4.22 8.07 -16.08
N CYS A 268 -4.73 6.84 -15.95
CA CYS A 268 -6.07 6.44 -16.32
C CYS A 268 -6.62 5.35 -15.38
N LEU A 269 -7.92 5.07 -15.44
CA LEU A 269 -8.54 4.00 -14.63
C LEU A 269 -8.03 2.60 -15.00
N ALA A 270 -7.55 2.39 -16.23
CA ALA A 270 -6.96 1.11 -16.63
C ALA A 270 -5.65 0.82 -15.86
N ASP A 271 -4.86 1.85 -15.53
CA ASP A 271 -3.67 1.70 -14.69
C ASP A 271 -4.08 1.22 -13.29
N TRP A 272 -5.14 1.82 -12.73
CA TRP A 272 -5.68 1.42 -11.43
C TRP A 272 -6.17 -0.02 -11.42
N GLU A 273 -6.92 -0.43 -12.44
CA GLU A 273 -7.40 -1.81 -12.56
C GLU A 273 -6.27 -2.82 -12.72
N TYR A 274 -5.26 -2.48 -13.54
CA TYR A 274 -4.06 -3.28 -13.69
C TYR A 274 -3.37 -3.51 -12.34
N TRP A 275 -3.17 -2.46 -11.55
CA TRP A 275 -2.50 -2.57 -10.26
C TRP A 275 -3.31 -3.33 -9.21
N LEU A 276 -4.64 -3.25 -9.22
CA LEU A 276 -5.48 -4.10 -8.38
C LEU A 276 -5.26 -5.58 -8.67
N ASP A 277 -5.16 -5.96 -9.95
CA ASP A 277 -4.86 -7.34 -10.33
C ASP A 277 -3.42 -7.73 -10.00
N ALA A 278 -2.44 -6.83 -10.25
CA ALA A 278 -1.02 -7.07 -10.01
C ALA A 278 -0.69 -7.34 -8.53
N ILE A 279 -1.36 -6.65 -7.59
CA ILE A 279 -1.17 -6.90 -6.15
C ILE A 279 -1.94 -8.11 -5.62
N GLY A 280 -2.67 -8.83 -6.49
CA GLY A 280 -3.57 -9.91 -6.09
C GLY A 280 -4.73 -9.43 -5.22
N ALA A 281 -5.30 -8.25 -5.52
CA ALA A 281 -6.48 -7.79 -4.80
C ALA A 281 -7.69 -8.67 -5.14
N PRO A 282 -8.52 -9.07 -4.15
CA PRO A 282 -9.75 -9.78 -4.46
C PRO A 282 -10.70 -8.87 -5.25
N ARG A 283 -11.56 -9.45 -6.10
CA ARG A 283 -12.49 -8.69 -6.95
C ARG A 283 -13.43 -7.75 -6.18
N ASN A 284 -13.75 -8.13 -4.94
CA ASN A 284 -14.56 -7.36 -4.01
C ASN A 284 -13.73 -6.54 -3.00
N VAL A 285 -12.47 -6.24 -3.33
CA VAL A 285 -11.61 -5.43 -2.48
C VAL A 285 -12.29 -4.10 -2.18
N ARG A 286 -12.42 -3.78 -0.89
CA ARG A 286 -12.85 -2.46 -0.46
C ARG A 286 -11.69 -1.52 -0.65
N THR A 287 -11.90 -0.48 -1.44
CA THR A 287 -10.93 0.58 -1.67
C THR A 287 -11.33 1.78 -0.82
N ARG A 288 -10.36 2.59 -0.41
CA ARG A 288 -10.60 3.78 0.42
C ARG A 288 -9.90 4.98 -0.17
N THR A 289 -10.57 6.12 -0.19
CA THR A 289 -9.98 7.40 -0.58
C THR A 289 -9.29 8.03 0.64
N ALA A 290 -8.06 8.50 0.44
CA ALA A 290 -7.26 9.20 1.45
C ALA A 290 -6.59 10.42 0.80
N GLY A 291 -7.27 11.58 0.86
CA GLY A 291 -6.84 12.76 0.11
C GLY A 291 -6.86 12.51 -1.39
N HIS A 292 -5.73 12.77 -2.07
CA HIS A 292 -5.54 12.57 -3.52
C HIS A 292 -5.12 11.15 -3.91
N ALA A 293 -5.28 10.18 -3.00
CA ALA A 293 -4.91 8.80 -3.24
C ALA A 293 -6.07 7.84 -2.98
N GLN A 294 -6.12 6.78 -3.77
CA GLN A 294 -6.96 5.61 -3.53
C GLN A 294 -6.09 4.48 -2.97
N VAL A 295 -6.56 3.83 -1.92
CA VAL A 295 -5.85 2.75 -1.23
C VAL A 295 -6.60 1.44 -1.39
N ALA A 296 -5.87 0.36 -1.68
CA ALA A 296 -6.37 -1.00 -1.73
C ALA A 296 -5.38 -1.98 -1.06
N ALA A 297 -5.86 -3.18 -0.74
CA ALA A 297 -5.05 -4.24 -0.19
C ALA A 297 -5.26 -5.54 -0.97
N GLY A 298 -4.17 -6.26 -1.22
CA GLY A 298 -4.14 -7.56 -1.87
C GLY A 298 -3.22 -8.53 -1.14
N THR A 299 -3.01 -9.71 -1.72
CA THR A 299 -2.13 -10.72 -1.16
C THR A 299 -1.42 -11.48 -2.28
N LEU A 300 -0.10 -11.61 -2.18
CA LEU A 300 0.75 -12.38 -3.09
C LEU A 300 1.60 -13.34 -2.27
N ASP A 301 1.56 -14.63 -2.60
CA ASP A 301 2.31 -15.68 -1.89
C ASP A 301 2.15 -15.65 -0.36
N GLY A 302 0.94 -15.30 0.10
CA GLY A 302 0.61 -15.15 1.52
C GLY A 302 1.16 -13.89 2.19
N VAL A 303 1.80 -12.98 1.44
CA VAL A 303 2.28 -11.68 1.90
C VAL A 303 1.23 -10.60 1.60
N ALA A 304 0.90 -9.79 2.61
CA ALA A 304 -0.01 -8.66 2.43
C ALA A 304 0.65 -7.58 1.57
N VAL A 305 -0.07 -7.09 0.55
CA VAL A 305 0.38 -6.03 -0.35
C VAL A 305 -0.57 -4.84 -0.22
N HIS A 306 -0.04 -3.67 0.11
CA HIS A 306 -0.79 -2.43 0.20
C HIS A 306 -0.49 -1.57 -1.02
N LEU A 307 -1.54 -1.14 -1.72
CA LEU A 307 -1.45 -0.27 -2.88
C LEU A 307 -1.97 1.12 -2.53
N THR A 308 -1.17 2.14 -2.83
CA THR A 308 -1.53 3.55 -2.78
C THR A 308 -1.40 4.13 -4.17
N ALA A 309 -2.53 4.52 -4.78
CA ALA A 309 -2.57 5.05 -6.13
C ALA A 309 -2.99 6.53 -6.13
N HIS A 310 -2.08 7.41 -6.50
CA HIS A 310 -2.33 8.84 -6.65
C HIS A 310 -3.08 9.14 -7.96
N GLY A 311 -3.98 10.13 -7.93
CA GLY A 311 -4.76 10.57 -9.10
C GLY A 311 -6.02 9.74 -9.38
N VAL A 312 -6.16 8.57 -8.74
CA VAL A 312 -7.34 7.70 -8.91
C VAL A 312 -8.64 8.37 -8.43
N PRO A 313 -8.70 9.10 -7.30
CA PRO A 313 -9.94 9.77 -6.90
C PRO A 313 -10.45 10.76 -7.96
N GLU A 314 -9.57 11.55 -8.57
CA GLU A 314 -9.92 12.48 -9.64
C GLU A 314 -10.39 11.75 -10.89
N LEU A 315 -9.72 10.66 -11.29
CA LEU A 315 -10.12 9.82 -12.42
C LEU A 315 -11.48 9.13 -12.19
N LEU A 316 -11.77 8.70 -10.96
CA LEU A 316 -13.06 8.14 -10.58
C LEU A 316 -14.16 9.20 -10.61
N GLN A 317 -13.86 10.43 -10.18
CA GLN A 317 -14.79 11.54 -10.28
C GLN A 317 -15.08 11.90 -11.74
N GLU A 318 -14.06 11.97 -12.60
CA GLU A 318 -14.23 12.19 -14.04
C GLU A 318 -15.11 11.11 -14.68
N ALA A 319 -14.87 9.84 -14.36
CA ALA A 319 -15.70 8.74 -14.85
C ALA A 319 -17.14 8.80 -14.31
N ASN A 320 -17.33 9.22 -13.06
CA ASN A 320 -18.65 9.45 -12.48
C ASN A 320 -19.41 10.56 -13.22
N ASP A 321 -18.73 11.66 -13.54
CA ASP A 321 -19.34 12.82 -14.19
C ASP A 321 -19.63 12.57 -15.68
N ALA A 322 -18.85 11.69 -16.32
CA ALA A 322 -19.05 11.29 -17.71
C ALA A 322 -20.15 10.21 -17.90
N ALA A 323 -20.48 9.46 -16.84
CA ALA A 323 -21.44 8.36 -16.89
C ALA A 323 -22.90 8.86 -16.90
N ALA A 324 -23.76 8.19 -17.68
CA ALA A 324 -25.19 8.52 -17.73
C ALA A 324 -25.94 8.07 -16.46
N ASP A 325 -25.61 6.90 -15.92
CA ASP A 325 -26.15 6.39 -14.64
C ASP A 325 -25.01 5.76 -13.82
N PRO A 326 -24.19 6.56 -13.12
CA PRO A 326 -23.02 6.06 -12.41
C PRO A 326 -23.39 5.21 -11.19
N PHE A 327 -22.69 4.08 -11.05
CA PHE A 327 -22.71 3.28 -9.83
C PHE A 327 -21.30 2.91 -9.37
N TYR A 328 -20.91 3.40 -8.19
CA TYR A 328 -19.63 3.07 -7.59
C TYR A 328 -19.66 1.73 -6.87
N LEU A 329 -18.76 0.82 -7.25
CA LEU A 329 -18.61 -0.47 -6.61
C LEU A 329 -17.14 -0.91 -6.60
N TRP A 330 -16.61 -1.19 -5.41
CA TRP A 330 -15.27 -1.75 -5.17
C TRP A 330 -14.13 -1.02 -5.89
N GLY A 331 -14.16 0.32 -5.88
CA GLY A 331 -13.14 1.16 -6.49
C GLY A 331 -13.28 1.37 -8.00
N ARG A 332 -14.46 1.10 -8.57
CA ARG A 332 -14.77 1.30 -9.98
C ARG A 332 -16.11 2.02 -10.14
N ILE A 333 -16.26 2.80 -11.21
CA ILE A 333 -17.53 3.39 -11.63
C ILE A 333 -18.07 2.56 -12.79
N TYR A 334 -19.31 2.08 -12.64
CA TYR A 334 -20.06 1.41 -13.71
C TYR A 334 -21.12 2.36 -14.24
N ASP A 335 -21.11 2.65 -15.54
CA ASP A 335 -22.18 3.40 -16.19
C ASP A 335 -23.35 2.48 -16.55
N LEU A 336 -24.40 2.49 -15.74
CA LEU A 336 -25.56 1.64 -15.92
C LEU A 336 -26.51 2.12 -17.03
N GLY A 337 -26.24 3.28 -17.64
CA GLY A 337 -26.98 3.79 -18.80
C GLY A 337 -26.62 3.11 -20.12
N VAL A 338 -25.52 2.33 -20.13
CA VAL A 338 -25.05 1.59 -21.31
C VAL A 338 -25.03 0.08 -21.05
N GLY A 339 -24.78 -0.71 -22.10
CA GLY A 339 -24.55 -2.14 -21.95
C GLY A 339 -23.22 -2.40 -21.21
N GLN A 340 -23.15 -3.51 -20.49
CA GLN A 340 -21.97 -3.91 -19.72
C GLN A 340 -21.48 -5.27 -20.19
N VAL A 341 -20.28 -5.36 -20.76
CA VAL A 341 -19.71 -6.60 -21.29
C VAL A 341 -18.88 -7.27 -20.20
N ASP A 342 -19.11 -8.56 -19.99
CA ASP A 342 -18.24 -9.37 -19.13
C ASP A 342 -17.09 -10.02 -19.91
N ARG A 343 -16.15 -10.67 -19.21
CA ARG A 343 -15.00 -11.33 -19.83
C ARG A 343 -15.34 -12.48 -20.81
N THR A 344 -16.60 -12.90 -20.87
CA THR A 344 -17.10 -13.94 -21.78
C THR A 344 -17.90 -13.35 -22.94
N ASP A 345 -17.72 -12.05 -23.19
CA ASP A 345 -18.39 -11.27 -24.24
C ASP A 345 -19.93 -11.24 -24.10
N ARG A 346 -20.44 -11.51 -22.90
CA ARG A 346 -21.87 -11.41 -22.61
C ARG A 346 -22.24 -9.99 -22.22
N VAL A 347 -23.34 -9.50 -22.78
CA VAL A 347 -23.83 -8.14 -22.54
C VAL A 347 -24.90 -8.16 -21.45
N TRP A 348 -24.67 -7.42 -20.39
CA TRP A 348 -25.57 -7.19 -19.27
C TRP A 348 -26.23 -5.82 -19.39
N LEU A 349 -27.53 -5.74 -19.11
CA LEU A 349 -28.32 -4.51 -19.21
C LEU A 349 -28.90 -4.17 -17.85
N SER A 350 -28.75 -2.91 -17.42
CA SER A 350 -29.41 -2.40 -16.22
C SER A 350 -30.93 -2.40 -16.40
N LEU A 351 -31.66 -2.83 -15.36
CA LEU A 351 -33.12 -2.75 -15.32
C LEU A 351 -33.63 -1.38 -14.81
N GLY A 352 -32.74 -0.49 -14.37
CA GLY A 352 -33.11 0.72 -13.63
C GLY A 352 -33.76 0.43 -12.27
N ARG A 353 -33.71 -0.82 -11.80
CA ARG A 353 -34.25 -1.27 -10.51
C ARG A 353 -33.11 -1.73 -9.61
N ARG A 354 -33.31 -1.58 -8.31
CA ARG A 354 -32.37 -2.00 -7.26
C ARG A 354 -33.02 -3.07 -6.39
N GLN A 355 -32.22 -3.88 -5.71
CA GLN A 355 -32.72 -4.87 -4.74
C GLN A 355 -33.54 -4.24 -3.62
N ASP A 356 -33.17 -3.03 -3.21
CA ASP A 356 -33.85 -2.16 -2.24
C ASP A 356 -33.54 -0.68 -2.56
N GLU A 357 -34.06 0.29 -1.78
CA GLU A 357 -33.91 1.73 -2.04
C GLU A 357 -32.45 2.21 -2.13
N ARG A 358 -31.50 1.55 -1.44
CA ARG A 358 -30.06 1.82 -1.53
C ARG A 358 -29.29 0.65 -2.14
N GLY A 359 -30.02 -0.29 -2.73
CA GLY A 359 -29.55 -1.64 -2.96
C GLY A 359 -28.70 -1.77 -4.20
N MET A 360 -28.17 -2.97 -4.37
CA MET A 360 -27.39 -3.33 -5.54
C MET A 360 -28.26 -3.23 -6.81
N PRO A 361 -27.77 -2.58 -7.88
CA PRO A 361 -28.43 -2.56 -9.18
C PRO A 361 -28.65 -3.97 -9.70
N LEU A 362 -29.81 -4.18 -10.31
CA LEU A 362 -30.18 -5.44 -10.95
C LEU A 362 -29.97 -5.34 -12.46
N LEU A 363 -29.25 -6.30 -13.01
CA LEU A 363 -28.98 -6.41 -14.44
C LEU A 363 -29.55 -7.73 -14.98
N ILE A 364 -29.90 -7.73 -16.27
CA ILE A 364 -30.30 -8.94 -17.01
C ILE A 364 -29.31 -9.22 -18.13
N LEU A 365 -29.16 -10.50 -18.47
CA LEU A 365 -28.36 -10.91 -19.62
C LEU A 365 -29.15 -10.63 -20.91
N ARG A 366 -28.56 -9.84 -21.81
CA ARG A 366 -29.19 -9.45 -23.08
C ARG A 366 -29.54 -10.68 -23.92
N GLY A 367 -30.73 -10.65 -24.53
CA GLY A 367 -31.21 -11.73 -25.41
C GLY A 367 -31.73 -12.95 -24.65
N THR A 368 -31.97 -12.82 -23.35
CA THR A 368 -32.54 -13.89 -22.52
C THR A 368 -33.71 -13.36 -21.70
N ASP A 369 -34.69 -14.22 -21.43
CA ASP A 369 -35.76 -13.98 -20.43
C ASP A 369 -35.33 -14.45 -19.03
N GLY A 370 -34.01 -14.44 -18.76
CA GLY A 370 -33.44 -14.91 -17.51
C GLY A 370 -33.80 -14.02 -16.32
N PRO A 371 -33.60 -14.51 -15.07
CA PRO A 371 -33.87 -13.71 -13.89
C PRO A 371 -32.91 -12.51 -13.79
N PRO A 372 -33.28 -11.45 -13.04
CA PRO A 372 -32.37 -10.35 -12.73
C PRO A 372 -31.29 -10.77 -11.74
N TYR A 373 -30.06 -10.28 -11.95
CA TYR A 373 -28.91 -10.56 -11.10
C TYR A 373 -28.33 -9.27 -10.52
N PRO A 374 -27.94 -9.25 -9.24
CA PRO A 374 -27.23 -8.11 -8.64
C PRO A 374 -25.87 -7.90 -9.32
N LEU A 375 -25.51 -6.64 -9.59
CA LEU A 375 -24.23 -6.25 -10.19
C LEU A 375 -23.03 -6.90 -9.48
N SER A 376 -23.01 -6.90 -8.14
CA SER A 376 -21.95 -7.53 -7.35
C SER A 376 -21.82 -9.02 -7.61
N SER A 377 -22.93 -9.74 -7.81
CA SER A 377 -22.91 -11.18 -8.09
C SER A 377 -22.33 -11.46 -9.47
N ILE A 378 -22.68 -10.63 -10.46
CA ILE A 378 -22.12 -10.69 -11.81
C ILE A 378 -20.61 -10.47 -11.76
N ILE A 379 -20.13 -9.42 -11.08
CA ILE A 379 -18.70 -9.12 -11.00
C ILE A 379 -17.91 -10.22 -10.31
N MET A 380 -18.46 -10.82 -9.26
CA MET A 380 -17.79 -11.93 -8.58
C MET A 380 -17.62 -13.14 -9.51
N ALA A 381 -18.65 -13.51 -10.26
CA ALA A 381 -18.62 -14.66 -11.17
C ALA A 381 -17.85 -14.40 -12.48
N HIS A 382 -18.07 -13.23 -13.08
CA HIS A 382 -17.65 -12.92 -14.44
C HIS A 382 -16.53 -11.87 -14.52
N GLY A 383 -16.12 -11.27 -13.40
CA GLY A 383 -15.08 -10.25 -13.36
C GLY A 383 -15.63 -8.84 -13.58
N PRO A 384 -14.77 -7.81 -13.53
CA PRO A 384 -15.17 -6.44 -13.85
C PRO A 384 -15.82 -6.36 -15.24
N LEU A 385 -16.86 -5.53 -15.34
CA LEU A 385 -17.58 -5.30 -16.59
C LEU A 385 -17.00 -4.08 -17.31
N THR A 386 -16.99 -4.13 -18.64
CA THR A 386 -16.56 -3.03 -19.51
C THR A 386 -17.77 -2.39 -20.19
N PRO A 387 -17.90 -1.05 -20.20
CA PRO A 387 -19.01 -0.41 -20.88
C PRO A 387 -18.97 -0.71 -22.39
N THR A 388 -20.13 -1.00 -22.96
CA THR A 388 -20.32 -1.15 -24.40
C THR A 388 -21.50 -0.30 -24.86
N PRO A 389 -21.36 0.44 -25.98
CA PRO A 389 -22.50 1.10 -26.59
C PRO A 389 -23.59 0.07 -26.88
N LEU A 390 -24.82 0.36 -26.48
CA LEU A 390 -25.95 -0.41 -26.98
C LEU A 390 -25.97 -0.23 -28.49
N PRO A 391 -25.96 -1.30 -29.29
CA PRO A 391 -26.16 -1.14 -30.72
C PRO A 391 -27.52 -0.46 -30.87
N SER A 392 -27.50 0.74 -31.47
CA SER A 392 -28.69 1.49 -31.81
C SER A 392 -29.60 0.55 -32.57
N GLY A 393 -30.62 0.03 -31.89
CA GLY A 393 -31.54 -0.93 -32.47
C GLY A 393 -32.15 -0.26 -33.68
N GLY A 394 -31.77 -0.72 -34.88
CA GLY A 394 -32.51 -0.53 -36.10
C GLY A 394 -33.88 -1.17 -35.93
N MET A 395 -34.76 -0.49 -35.19
CA MET A 395 -36.20 -0.63 -35.27
C MET A 395 -36.66 0.16 -36.50
N ALA A 396 -36.01 -0.05 -37.64
CA ALA A 396 -36.60 0.25 -38.94
C ALA A 396 -37.40 -1.00 -39.29
N GLY A 397 -38.71 -0.92 -39.09
CA GLY A 397 -39.63 -2.00 -39.41
C GLY A 397 -39.57 -2.32 -40.90
N ASP A 398 -39.03 -3.48 -41.24
CA ASP A 398 -39.47 -4.20 -42.43
C ASP A 398 -40.76 -4.94 -42.05
N SER A 399 -41.87 -4.21 -42.15
CA SER A 399 -43.17 -4.79 -42.43
C SER A 399 -43.23 -5.03 -43.94
N ALA A 400 -43.17 -6.28 -44.37
CA ALA A 400 -43.57 -6.72 -45.70
C ALA A 400 -44.81 -7.61 -45.59
#